data_AF-A0A5E4M8E4-F1
#
_entry.id   AF-A0A5E4M8E4-F1
#
_cell.length_a   1.000
_cell.length_b   1.000
_cell.length_c   1.000
_cell.angle_alpha   90.00
_cell.angle_beta   90.00
_cell.angle_gamma   90.00
#
_symmetry.space_group_name_H-M   'P 1'
#
loop_
_entity.id
_entity.type
_entity.pdbx_description
1 polymer ?
#
loop_
_entity_poly.entity_id
_entity_poly.type
_entity_poly.pdbx_seq_one_letter_code
_entity_poly.pdbx_strand_id
1 'polypeptide(L)'
;MCDEKQEQRINLKFLVKLKKTPTECYKLLQEAYGGNSLSRARFFEWYKRFSEGRESTEDDQRPGRPVTQINQINQIVRADRRMSIRMIAEAINANK
;
A
#
# COMPACT_ATOMS: atom_id res chain seq x y z
N MET A 1 4.50 11.00 11.03
CA MET A 1 5.76 10.70 10.31
C MET A 1 5.48 9.95 9.01
N CYS A 2 4.73 10.57 8.09
CA CYS A 2 4.56 10.10 6.71
C CYS A 2 5.66 10.67 5.78
N ASP A 3 6.45 11.61 6.31
CA ASP A 3 7.25 12.56 5.54
C ASP A 3 8.57 11.96 5.03
N GLU A 4 9.40 11.40 5.92
CA GLU A 4 10.74 10.89 5.56
C GLU A 4 10.69 9.75 4.53
N LYS A 5 9.74 8.81 4.66
CA LYS A 5 9.59 7.72 3.67
C LYS A 5 9.13 8.24 2.31
N GLN A 6 8.31 9.28 2.29
CA GLN A 6 7.84 9.89 1.07
C GLN A 6 8.94 10.73 0.41
N GLU A 7 9.71 11.46 1.20
CA GLU A 7 10.92 12.17 0.77
C GLU A 7 11.92 11.21 0.11
N GLN A 8 12.21 10.07 0.74
CA GLN A 8 13.07 9.04 0.16
C GLN A 8 12.56 8.52 -1.20
N ARG A 9 11.23 8.40 -1.38
CA ARG A 9 10.63 8.02 -2.67
C ARG A 9 10.76 9.12 -3.71
N ILE A 10 10.62 10.39 -3.32
CA ILE A 10 10.85 11.55 -4.19
C ILE A 10 12.30 11.55 -4.68
N ASN A 11 13.25 11.36 -3.77
CA ASN A 11 14.67 11.30 -4.11
C ASN A 11 15.01 10.10 -4.98
N LEU A 12 14.42 8.93 -4.71
CA LEU A 12 14.55 7.76 -5.58
C LEU A 12 14.03 8.04 -7.00
N LYS A 13 12.86 8.67 -7.12
CA LYS A 13 12.29 9.05 -8.41
C LYS A 13 13.21 10.01 -9.18
N PHE A 14 13.81 10.99 -8.51
CA PHE A 14 14.80 11.88 -9.11
C PHE A 14 16.01 11.09 -9.65
N LEU A 15 16.57 10.16 -8.86
CA LEU A 15 17.69 9.33 -9.29
C LEU A 15 17.35 8.42 -10.49
N VAL A 16 16.12 7.88 -10.54
CA VAL A 16 15.62 7.13 -11.70
C VAL A 16 15.54 8.02 -12.94
N LYS A 17 15.08 9.27 -12.82
CA LYS A 17 15.08 10.24 -13.94
C LYS A 17 16.48 10.58 -14.44
N LEU A 18 17.47 10.57 -13.55
CA LEU A 18 18.90 10.66 -13.90
C LEU A 18 19.47 9.38 -14.52
N LYS A 19 18.64 8.35 -14.74
CA LYS A 19 19.03 7.05 -15.33
C LYS A 19 20.11 6.32 -14.52
N LYS A 20 20.14 6.53 -13.21
CA LYS A 20 21.05 5.80 -12.31
C LYS A 20 20.63 4.34 -12.18
N THR A 21 21.62 3.48 -12.05
CA THR A 21 21.39 2.04 -11.87
C THR A 21 20.77 1.75 -10.49
N PRO A 22 20.05 0.63 -10.30
CA PRO A 22 19.47 0.29 -9.01
C PRO A 22 20.51 0.24 -7.89
N THR A 23 21.71 -0.27 -8.18
CA THR A 23 22.80 -0.39 -7.21
C THR A 23 23.31 0.98 -6.76
N GLU A 24 23.49 1.93 -7.69
CA GLU A 24 23.88 3.30 -7.35
C GLU A 24 22.81 3.99 -6.51
N CYS A 25 21.54 3.91 -6.93
CA CYS A 25 20.43 4.52 -6.20
C CYS A 25 20.32 3.97 -4.77
N TYR A 26 20.49 2.66 -4.58
CA TYR A 26 20.43 2.05 -3.25
C TYR A 26 21.56 2.55 -2.35
N LYS A 27 22.79 2.65 -2.89
CA LYS A 27 23.93 3.19 -2.13
C LYS A 27 23.72 4.65 -1.73
N LEU A 28 23.25 5.49 -2.66
CA LEU A 28 22.98 6.91 -2.40
C LEU A 28 21.90 7.11 -1.32
N LEU A 29 20.83 6.30 -1.34
CA LEU A 29 19.82 6.34 -0.30
C LEU A 29 20.37 5.85 1.06
N GLN A 30 21.18 4.79 1.08
CA GLN A 30 21.81 4.33 2.32
C GLN A 30 22.78 5.37 2.89
N GLU A 31 23.52 6.08 2.04
CA GLU A 31 24.42 7.15 2.45
C GLU A 31 23.66 8.35 3.03
N ALA A 32 22.58 8.78 2.38
CA ALA A 32 21.79 9.94 2.82
C ALA A 32 20.97 9.67 4.09
N TYR A 33 20.40 8.47 4.23
CA TYR A 33 19.42 8.15 5.28
C TYR A 33 19.90 7.14 6.33
N GLY A 34 21.06 6.52 6.11
CA GLY A 34 21.64 5.54 7.04
C GLY A 34 20.65 4.45 7.43
N GLY A 35 20.51 4.22 8.75
CA GLY A 35 19.59 3.23 9.31
C GLY A 35 18.10 3.50 9.07
N ASN A 36 17.73 4.73 8.68
CA ASN A 36 16.35 5.09 8.36
C ASN A 36 16.02 4.92 6.87
N SER A 37 16.98 4.49 6.05
CA SER A 37 16.74 4.22 4.63
C SER A 37 15.64 3.17 4.43
N LEU A 38 14.93 3.28 3.31
CA LEU A 38 14.01 2.25 2.83
C LEU A 38 14.68 0.87 2.89
N SER A 39 13.92 -0.12 3.35
CA SER A 39 14.37 -1.51 3.29
C SER A 39 14.64 -1.91 1.84
N ARG A 40 15.58 -2.84 1.65
CA ARG A 40 15.97 -3.34 0.31
C ARG A 40 14.76 -3.73 -0.54
N ALA A 41 13.79 -4.45 0.03
CA ALA A 41 12.57 -4.86 -0.67
C ALA A 41 11.74 -3.66 -1.14
N ARG A 42 11.52 -2.66 -0.27
CA ARG A 42 10.76 -1.45 -0.62
C ARG A 42 11.49 -0.60 -1.65
N PHE A 43 12.81 -0.50 -1.55
CA PHE A 43 13.63 0.18 -2.54
C PHE A 43 13.42 -0.39 -3.95
N PHE A 44 13.55 -1.71 -4.11
CA PHE A 44 13.41 -2.34 -5.44
C PHE A 44 11.97 -2.25 -5.97
N GLU A 45 10.96 -2.37 -5.10
CA GLU A 45 9.56 -2.16 -5.45
C GLU A 45 9.34 -0.76 -6.05
N TRP A 46 9.82 0.28 -5.37
CA TRP A 46 9.66 1.67 -5.82
C TRP A 46 10.51 1.99 -7.05
N TYR A 47 11.74 1.51 -7.11
CA TYR A 47 12.61 1.69 -8.28
C TYR A 47 11.94 1.12 -9.54
N LYS A 48 11.40 -0.11 -9.46
CA LYS A 48 10.67 -0.74 -10.57
C LYS A 48 9.48 0.12 -11.00
N ARG A 49 8.63 0.52 -10.06
CA ARG A 49 7.45 1.36 -10.33
C ARG A 49 7.83 2.66 -11.06
N PHE A 50 8.87 3.35 -10.61
CA PHE A 50 9.34 4.58 -11.27
C PHE A 50 9.97 4.31 -12.63
N SER A 51 10.66 3.19 -12.80
CA SER A 51 11.24 2.79 -14.09
C SER A 51 10.17 2.43 -15.12
N GLU A 52 9.01 1.96 -14.65
CA GLU A 52 7.80 1.68 -15.45
C GLU A 52 6.92 2.94 -15.68
N GLY A 53 7.37 4.13 -15.25
CA GLY A 53 6.71 5.40 -15.56
C GLY A 53 5.69 5.87 -14.52
N ARG A 54 5.60 5.24 -13.35
CA ARG A 54 4.78 5.78 -12.24
C ARG A 54 5.32 7.14 -11.80
N GLU A 55 4.47 8.15 -11.70
CA GLU A 55 4.86 9.49 -11.20
C GLU A 55 4.48 9.73 -9.73
N SER A 56 3.47 9.05 -9.19
CA SER A 56 3.05 9.24 -7.79
C SER A 56 4.02 8.59 -6.80
N THR A 57 4.36 9.33 -5.73
CA THR A 57 5.17 8.86 -4.59
C THR A 57 4.32 8.37 -3.42
N GLU A 58 3.00 8.55 -3.52
CA GLU A 58 2.03 8.09 -2.53
C GLU A 58 1.80 6.58 -2.62
N ASP A 59 1.53 5.97 -1.46
CA ASP A 59 1.03 4.60 -1.41
C ASP A 59 -0.22 4.47 -2.28
N ASP A 60 -0.39 3.29 -2.91
CA ASP A 60 -1.66 2.99 -3.57
C ASP A 60 -2.80 3.04 -2.55
N GLN A 61 -3.98 3.40 -3.04
CA GLN A 61 -5.19 3.32 -2.23
C GLN A 61 -5.30 1.89 -1.69
N ARG A 62 -5.14 1.75 -0.38
CA ARG A 62 -5.28 0.45 0.26
C ARG A 62 -6.73 0.05 0.10
N PRO A 63 -7.02 -1.18 -0.36
CA PRO A 63 -8.37 -1.70 -0.28
C PRO A 63 -8.77 -1.62 1.19
N GLY A 64 -9.67 -0.68 1.49
CA GLY A 64 -10.24 -0.57 2.81
C GLY A 64 -11.09 -1.80 3.10
N ARG A 65 -11.64 -1.87 4.31
CA ARG A 65 -12.71 -2.83 4.58
C ARG A 65 -13.86 -2.57 3.58
N PRO A 66 -14.35 -3.58 2.84
CA PRO A 66 -15.43 -3.37 1.88
C PRO A 66 -16.68 -2.85 2.61
N VAL A 67 -17.06 -1.59 2.35
CA VAL A 67 -18.27 -0.98 2.94
C VAL A 67 -19.54 -1.70 2.45
N THR A 68 -19.46 -2.35 1.28
CA THR A 68 -20.49 -3.24 0.73
C THR A 68 -20.91 -4.33 1.73
N GLN A 69 -19.96 -4.94 2.43
CA GLN A 69 -20.26 -5.96 3.44
C GLN A 69 -21.07 -5.40 4.61
N ILE A 70 -20.81 -4.15 5.02
CA ILE A 70 -21.54 -3.49 6.12
C ILE A 70 -23.00 -3.23 5.71
N ASN A 71 -23.22 -2.73 4.49
CA ASN A 71 -24.56 -2.49 3.99
C ASN A 71 -25.37 -3.79 3.85
N GLN A 72 -24.73 -4.88 3.39
CA GLN A 72 -25.36 -6.20 3.31
C GLN A 72 -25.72 -6.75 4.70
N ILE A 73 -24.82 -6.65 5.68
CA ILE A 73 -25.11 -7.03 7.07
C ILE A 73 -26.31 -6.24 7.60
N ASN A 74 -26.35 -4.92 7.38
CA ASN A 74 -27.44 -4.08 7.84
C ASN A 74 -28.79 -4.45 7.20
N GLN A 75 -28.81 -4.81 5.92
CA GLN A 75 -30.02 -5.28 5.24
C GLN A 75 -30.50 -6.61 5.81
N ILE A 76 -29.60 -7.57 6.01
CA ILE A 76 -29.92 -8.90 6.55
C ILE A 76 -30.48 -8.78 7.97
N VAL A 77 -29.82 -8.01 8.85
CA VAL A 77 -30.27 -7.80 10.24
C VAL A 77 -31.61 -7.07 10.31
N ARG A 78 -31.86 -6.12 9.41
CA ARG A 78 -33.15 -5.42 9.34
C ARG A 78 -34.28 -6.32 8.82
N ALA A 79 -33.96 -7.22 7.89
CA ALA A 79 -34.91 -8.19 7.35
C ALA A 79 -35.25 -9.29 8.38
N ASP A 80 -34.25 -9.81 9.09
CA ASP A 80 -34.44 -10.78 10.16
C ASP A 80 -33.45 -10.60 11.32
N ARG A 81 -33.96 -10.11 12.45
CA ARG A 81 -33.20 -9.92 13.69
C ARG A 81 -32.88 -11.22 14.44
N ARG A 82 -33.43 -12.36 14.03
CA ARG A 82 -33.18 -13.69 14.64
C ARG A 82 -32.00 -14.42 14.00
N MET A 83 -31.47 -13.93 12.87
CA MET A 83 -30.31 -14.54 12.24
C MET A 83 -29.10 -14.49 13.17
N SER A 84 -28.44 -15.65 13.31
CA SER A 84 -27.19 -15.74 14.06
C SER A 84 -26.04 -15.12 13.27
N ILE A 85 -24.99 -14.72 13.97
CA ILE A 85 -23.76 -14.17 13.36
C ILE A 85 -23.18 -15.13 12.31
N ARG A 86 -23.22 -16.44 12.58
CA ARG A 86 -22.74 -17.48 11.65
C ARG A 86 -23.55 -17.50 10.36
N MET A 87 -24.88 -17.43 10.44
CA MET A 87 -25.75 -17.40 9.26
C MET A 87 -25.54 -16.11 8.45
N ILE A 88 -25.33 -14.98 9.11
CA ILE A 88 -25.03 -13.70 8.44
C ILE A 88 -23.68 -13.80 7.70
N ALA A 89 -22.66 -14.37 8.35
CA ALA A 89 -21.34 -14.58 7.75
C ALA A 89 -21.38 -15.52 6.54
N GLU A 90 -22.15 -16.60 6.61
CA GLU A 90 -22.43 -17.50 5.49
C GLU A 90 -23.15 -16.77 4.34
N ALA A 91 -24.16 -15.95 4.65
CA ALA A 91 -24.95 -15.22 3.66
C ALA A 91 -24.14 -14.16 2.89
N ILE A 92 -23.15 -13.52 3.52
CA ILE A 92 -22.28 -12.53 2.87
C ILE A 92 -20.93 -13.12 2.41
N ASN A 93 -20.77 -14.44 2.50
CA ASN A 93 -19.52 -15.15 2.21
C ASN A 93 -18.29 -14.52 2.92
N ALA A 94 -18.49 -14.11 4.18
CA ALA A 94 -17.43 -13.57 5.04
C ALA A 94 -16.71 -14.64 5.86
N ASN A 95 -16.96 -15.92 5.57
CA ASN A 95 -16.20 -17.05 6.12
C ASN A 95 -14.83 -17.12 5.43
N LYS A 96 -13.92 -16.21 5.79
CA LYS A 96 -12.53 -16.26 5.37
C LYS A 96 -11.61 -15.87 6.51
#